data_AF-A0A959Z0U7-F1
#
_entry.id   AF-A0A959Z0U7-F1
#
_cell.length_a   1.000
_cell.length_b   1.000
_cell.length_c   1.000
_cell.angle_alpha   90.00
_cell.angle_beta   90.00
_cell.angle_gamma   90.00
#
_symmetry.space_group_name_H-M   'P 1'
#
loop_
_entity.id
_entity.type
_entity.pdbx_description
1 polymer ?
#
loop_
_entity_poly.entity_id
_entity_poly.type
_entity_poly.pdbx_seq_one_letter_code
_entity_poly.pdbx_strand_id
1 'polypeptide(L)'
;PTDVAAVRAAVVKAGMKRVRPAMMTTATTLIALLPVLTSTGRGSDIMVPMAIPSFGGMVVASITIFVVPVLYCARMERRLKDQRP
;
A
#
# COMPACT_ATOMS: atom_id res chain seq x y z
N PRO A 1 15.30 22.65 6.46
CA PRO A 1 15.66 21.52 7.34
C PRO A 1 17.08 21.03 7.01
N THR A 2 18.04 21.33 7.88
CA THR A 2 19.48 21.29 7.63
C THR A 2 20.17 19.97 8.01
N ASP A 3 19.39 18.92 8.35
CA ASP A 3 19.91 17.64 8.85
C ASP A 3 19.33 16.43 8.12
N VAL A 4 20.20 15.47 7.77
CA VAL A 4 19.85 14.24 7.04
C VAL A 4 18.88 13.37 7.87
N ALA A 5 19.05 13.38 9.19
CA ALA A 5 18.18 12.69 10.14
C ALA A 5 16.76 13.30 10.16
N ALA A 6 16.65 14.62 10.07
CA ALA A 6 15.36 15.33 10.06
C ALA A 6 14.57 15.05 8.77
N VAL A 7 15.25 14.96 7.63
CA VAL A 7 14.64 14.57 6.35
C VAL A 7 14.14 13.13 6.43
N ARG A 8 14.95 12.21 6.94
CA ARG A 8 14.57 10.79 7.08
C ARG A 8 13.35 10.62 8.00
N ALA A 9 13.32 11.34 9.12
CA ALA A 9 12.18 11.35 10.04
C ALA A 9 10.91 11.94 9.39
N ALA A 10 11.03 13.03 8.63
CA ALA A 10 9.91 13.64 7.91
C ALA A 10 9.34 12.71 6.83
N VAL A 11 10.22 12.01 6.08
CA VAL A 11 9.82 11.04 5.06
C VAL A 11 9.16 9.82 5.67
N VAL A 12 9.68 9.28 6.78
CA VAL A 12 9.04 8.17 7.51
C VAL A 12 7.67 8.59 8.04
N LYS A 13 7.56 9.78 8.65
CA LYS A 13 6.29 10.32 9.15
C LYS A 13 5.27 10.52 8.02
N ALA A 14 5.71 10.99 6.86
CA ALA A 14 4.87 11.14 5.67
C ALA A 14 4.45 9.78 5.08
N GLY A 15 5.37 8.82 5.01
CA GLY A 15 5.11 7.45 4.54
C GLY A 15 4.09 6.71 5.42
N MET A 16 4.27 6.75 6.74
CA MET A 16 3.34 6.12 7.69
C MET A 16 1.91 6.64 7.57
N LYS A 17 1.73 7.92 7.23
CA LYS A 17 0.40 8.53 7.07
C LYS A 17 -0.36 7.98 5.85
N ARG A 18 0.33 7.42 4.85
CA ARG A 18 -0.28 6.77 3.68
C ARG A 18 -0.39 5.25 3.80
N VAL A 19 0.59 4.59 4.44
CA VAL A 19 0.56 3.14 4.64
C VAL A 19 -0.61 2.72 5.52
N ARG A 20 -0.96 3.51 6.56
CA ARG A 20 -2.10 3.23 7.44
C ARG A 20 -3.46 3.12 6.70
N PRO A 21 -3.90 4.15 5.92
CA PRO A 21 -5.15 4.06 5.16
C PRO A 21 -5.19 2.89 4.19
N ALA A 22 -4.07 2.61 3.53
CA ALA A 22 -4.04 1.63 2.47
C ALA A 22 -4.03 0.18 3.00
N MET A 23 -3.35 -0.06 4.13
CA MET A 23 -3.45 -1.31 4.90
C MET A 23 -4.84 -1.53 5.50
N MET A 24 -5.54 -0.46 5.89
CA MET A 24 -6.91 -0.57 6.41
C MET A 24 -7.85 -1.09 5.32
N THR A 25 -7.76 -0.54 4.10
CA THR A 25 -8.59 -0.99 2.97
C THR A 25 -8.30 -2.44 2.59
N THR A 26 -7.02 -2.82 2.45
CA THR A 26 -6.66 -4.20 2.11
C THR A 26 -7.13 -5.17 3.17
N ALA A 27 -6.96 -4.85 4.46
CA ALA A 27 -7.45 -5.68 5.56
C ALA A 27 -8.98 -5.83 5.53
N THR A 28 -9.74 -4.75 5.39
CA THR A 28 -11.21 -4.81 5.34
C THR A 28 -11.71 -5.63 4.15
N THR A 29 -11.11 -5.48 2.97
CA THR A 29 -11.54 -6.24 1.80
C THR A 29 -11.16 -7.72 1.90
N LEU A 30 -10.02 -8.07 2.49
CA LEU A 30 -9.68 -9.46 2.79
C LEU A 30 -10.68 -10.10 3.77
N ILE A 31 -11.06 -9.36 4.82
CA ILE A 31 -12.08 -9.80 5.78
C ILE A 31 -13.45 -9.96 5.11
N ALA A 32 -13.82 -9.04 4.21
CA ALA A 32 -15.10 -9.09 3.48
C ALA A 32 -15.16 -10.23 2.45
N LEU A 33 -14.03 -10.59 1.83
CA LEU A 33 -13.94 -11.68 0.86
C LEU A 33 -13.85 -13.06 1.52
N LEU A 34 -13.41 -13.13 2.78
CA LEU A 34 -13.29 -14.38 3.55
C LEU A 34 -14.61 -15.19 3.60
N PRO A 35 -15.78 -14.62 3.95
CA PRO A 35 -17.06 -15.34 3.92
C PRO A 35 -17.54 -15.64 2.49
N VAL A 36 -17.18 -14.80 1.52
CA VAL A 36 -17.56 -15.00 0.11
C VAL A 36 -16.85 -16.23 -0.48
N LEU A 37 -15.58 -16.45 -0.12
CA LEU A 37 -14.80 -17.61 -0.56
C LEU A 37 -15.18 -18.91 0.17
N THR A 38 -15.71 -18.81 1.39
CA THR A 38 -16.16 -19.97 2.18
C THR A 38 -17.64 -20.33 1.94
N SER A 39 -18.41 -19.44 1.33
CA SER A 39 -19.81 -19.68 1.00
C SER A 39 -19.95 -20.48 -0.31
N THR A 40 -20.30 -21.76 -0.18
CA THR A 40 -20.58 -22.66 -1.32
C THR A 40 -22.05 -22.66 -1.74
N GLY A 41 -22.80 -21.58 -1.46
CA GLY A 41 -24.24 -21.46 -1.77
C GLY A 41 -24.57 -21.06 -3.22
N ARG A 42 -25.87 -21.07 -3.60
CA ARG A 42 -26.34 -20.58 -4.92
C ARG A 42 -25.82 -19.16 -5.18
N GLY A 43 -25.04 -18.98 -6.26
CA GLY A 43 -24.42 -17.70 -6.62
C GLY A 43 -22.89 -17.66 -6.45
N SER A 44 -22.27 -18.68 -5.85
CA SER A 44 -20.82 -18.83 -5.76
C SER A 44 -20.15 -18.84 -7.15
N ASP A 45 -20.77 -19.49 -8.15
CA ASP A 45 -20.27 -19.54 -9.53
C ASP A 45 -20.11 -18.16 -10.18
N ILE A 46 -20.82 -17.14 -9.68
CA ILE A 46 -20.74 -15.75 -10.18
C ILE A 46 -19.83 -14.89 -9.29
N MET A 47 -19.83 -15.11 -7.98
CA MET A 47 -19.03 -14.31 -7.04
C MET A 47 -17.55 -14.70 -7.03
N VAL A 48 -17.23 -15.98 -7.18
CA VAL A 48 -15.84 -16.50 -7.22
C VAL A 48 -15.01 -15.84 -8.33
N PRO A 49 -15.47 -15.77 -9.60
CA PRO A 49 -14.69 -15.12 -10.66
C PRO A 49 -14.52 -13.60 -10.48
N MET A 50 -15.34 -12.94 -9.66
CA MET A 50 -15.17 -11.52 -9.29
C MET A 50 -14.21 -11.34 -8.09
N ALA A 51 -14.24 -12.29 -7.15
CA ALA A 51 -13.42 -12.27 -5.93
C ALA A 51 -11.94 -12.56 -6.20
N ILE A 52 -11.64 -13.55 -7.06
CA ILE A 52 -10.26 -13.96 -7.39
C ILE A 52 -9.40 -12.79 -7.93
N PRO A 53 -9.82 -12.04 -8.98
CA PRO A 53 -9.04 -10.93 -9.51
C PRO A 53 -8.96 -9.75 -8.51
N SER A 54 -10.01 -9.51 -7.74
CA SER A 54 -10.00 -8.46 -6.70
C SER A 54 -8.98 -8.76 -5.61
N PHE A 55 -8.91 -10.02 -5.16
CA PHE A 55 -7.92 -10.48 -4.19
C PHE A 55 -6.49 -10.36 -4.75
N GLY A 56 -6.26 -10.83 -5.98
CA GLY A 56 -4.96 -10.70 -6.65
C GLY A 56 -4.53 -9.24 -6.82
N GLY A 57 -5.44 -8.36 -7.23
CA GLY A 57 -5.19 -6.93 -7.40
C GLY A 57 -4.82 -6.23 -6.10
N MET A 58 -5.45 -6.59 -4.97
CA MET A 58 -5.10 -6.05 -3.66
C MET A 58 -3.73 -6.51 -3.15
N VAL A 59 -3.30 -7.74 -3.48
CA VAL A 59 -1.94 -8.21 -3.17
C VAL A 59 -0.92 -7.37 -3.94
N VAL A 60 -1.16 -7.11 -5.22
CA VAL A 60 -0.29 -6.24 -6.04
C VAL A 60 -0.31 -4.78 -5.54
N ALA A 61 -1.48 -4.28 -5.13
CA ALA A 61 -1.62 -2.94 -4.54
C ALA A 61 -0.84 -2.81 -3.22
N SER A 62 -0.79 -3.87 -2.41
CA SER A 62 0.00 -3.93 -1.17
C SER A 62 1.49 -3.75 -1.43
N ILE A 63 2.02 -4.35 -2.51
CA ILE A 63 3.42 -4.15 -2.93
C ILE A 63 3.65 -2.68 -3.31
N THR A 64 2.70 -2.06 -4.02
CA THR A 64 2.80 -0.66 -4.46
C THR A 64 2.85 0.33 -3.30
N ILE A 65 2.12 0.06 -2.21
CA ILE A 65 2.14 0.87 -0.98
C ILE A 65 3.54 0.94 -0.35
N PHE A 66 4.39 -0.06 -0.54
CA PHE A 66 5.80 -0.03 -0.13
C PHE A 66 6.70 0.66 -1.15
N VAL A 67 6.41 0.51 -2.45
CA VAL A 67 7.21 1.14 -3.52
C VAL A 67 7.11 2.67 -3.48
N VAL A 68 5.92 3.24 -3.28
CA VAL A 68 5.70 4.70 -3.27
C VAL A 68 6.55 5.45 -2.21
N PRO A 69 6.58 5.07 -0.92
CA PRO A 69 7.39 5.75 0.08
C PRO A 69 8.90 5.57 -0.16
N VAL A 70 9.33 4.41 -0.66
CA VAL A 70 10.74 4.16 -1.03
C VAL A 70 11.15 5.05 -2.20
N LEU A 71 10.32 5.14 -3.24
CA LEU A 71 10.57 6.00 -4.40
C LEU A 71 10.59 7.49 -4.01
N TYR A 72 9.70 7.90 -3.10
CA TYR A 72 9.65 9.26 -2.58
C TYR A 72 10.89 9.58 -1.74
N CYS A 73 11.34 8.65 -0.88
CA CYS A 73 12.58 8.78 -0.12
C CYS A 73 13.79 8.95 -1.05
N ALA A 74 13.91 8.10 -2.08
CA ALA A 74 14.97 8.16 -3.07
C ALA A 74 14.95 9.47 -3.88
N ARG A 75 13.76 9.95 -4.27
CA ARG A 75 13.63 11.24 -4.97
C ARG A 75 14.01 12.42 -4.09
N MET A 76 13.68 12.36 -2.80
CA MET A 76 14.00 13.42 -1.85
C MET A 76 15.50 13.45 -1.51
N GLU A 77 16.14 12.29 -1.30
CA GLU A 77 17.60 12.17 -1.17
C GLU A 77 18.33 12.69 -2.41
N ARG A 78 17.85 12.35 -3.61
CA ARG A 78 18.42 12.87 -4.86
C ARG A 78 18.31 14.39 -4.96
N ARG A 79 17.16 14.99 -4.59
CA ARG A 79 17.01 16.46 -4.55
C ARG A 79 17.89 17.15 -3.52
N LEU A 80 18.16 16.52 -2.37
CA LEU A 80 19.08 17.05 -1.36
C LEU A 80 20.54 16.96 -1.81
N LYS A 81 20.89 15.91 -2.57
CA LYS A 81 22.23 15.74 -3.14
C LYS A 81 22.49 16.75 -4.28
N ASP A 82 21.45 17.13 -5.03
CA ASP A 82 21.47 18.14 -6.09
C ASP A 82 21.50 19.59 -5.56
N GLN A 83 21.21 19.80 -4.27
CA GLN A 83 21.28 21.11 -3.58
C GLN A 83 22.55 21.32 -2.76
N ARG A 84 23.50 20.37 -2.78
CA ARG A 84 24.85 20.63 -2.24
C ARG A 84 25.64 21.44 -3.27
N PRO A 85 26.12 22.65 -2.94
CA PRO A 85 27.00 23.43 -3.81
C PRO A 85 28.33 22.70 -4.06
#